data_AF-A0A8T5ZN31-F1
#
_entry.id   AF-A0A8T5ZN31-F1
#
_cell.length_a   1.000
_cell.length_b   1.000
_cell.length_c   1.000
_cell.angle_alpha   90.00
_cell.angle_beta   90.00
_cell.angle_gamma   90.00
#
_symmetry.space_group_name_H-M   'P 1'
#
loop_
_entity.id
_entity.type
_entity.pdbx_description
1 polymer ?
#
loop_
_entity_poly.entity_id
_entity_poly.type
_entity_poly.pdbx_seq_one_letter_code
_entity_poly.pdbx_strand_id
1 'polypeptide(L)'
;MTRYQHLATLLAERIEQGLYRHGEKLPSVRSLSQEHGVSISTVQQAYQTLETMRLITPQPRSGYFVAQRKAQPPVPPMTRPVQRPVEITQWDQVLDMLVAHSDSSIVPLSKSTPDVETPSLKPLWRELSRVVQHNLQTVLGYDLLAGQRVLREQIARLMLDSGSVVTADDIIITSGCHNSMSLALMAVCKPGDIVAVESPCYYGSMQMLRGMGVKVIEIPTDPET
;
A
#
# COMPACT_ATOMS: atom_id res chain seq x y z
N MET A 1 6.01 -23.12 19.78
CA MET A 1 6.67 -23.07 18.46
C MET A 1 6.60 -24.45 17.83
N THR A 2 6.13 -24.57 16.59
CA THR A 2 6.11 -25.85 15.87
C THR A 2 7.53 -26.22 15.40
N ARG A 3 7.75 -27.49 15.03
CA ARG A 3 9.07 -27.96 14.54
C ARG A 3 9.55 -27.22 13.29
N TYR A 4 8.64 -26.89 12.36
CA TYR A 4 9.02 -26.18 11.14
C TYR A 4 9.39 -24.71 11.43
N GLN A 5 8.70 -24.06 12.39
CA GLN A 5 9.00 -22.69 12.80
C GLN A 5 10.40 -22.61 13.42
N HIS A 6 10.74 -23.56 14.30
CA HIS A 6 12.07 -23.61 14.91
C HIS A 6 13.17 -23.78 13.86
N LEU A 7 12.97 -24.68 12.89
CA LEU A 7 13.92 -24.89 11.79
C LEU A 7 14.03 -23.65 10.89
N ALA A 8 12.91 -22.98 10.59
CA ALA A 8 12.92 -21.74 9.80
C ALA A 8 13.70 -20.62 10.52
N THR A 9 13.47 -20.42 11.82
CA THR A 9 14.19 -19.43 12.62
C THR A 9 15.69 -19.72 12.65
N LEU A 10 16.09 -20.98 12.89
CA LEU A 10 17.49 -21.37 12.88
C LEU A 10 18.18 -21.08 11.54
N LEU A 11 17.52 -21.43 10.43
CA LEU A 11 18.06 -21.18 9.09
C LEU A 11 18.12 -19.68 8.76
N ALA A 12 17.13 -18.89 9.20
CA ALA A 12 17.14 -17.44 9.05
C ALA A 12 18.33 -16.81 9.78
N GLU A 13 18.57 -17.19 11.04
CA GLU A 13 19.73 -16.75 11.81
C GLU A 13 21.05 -17.11 11.11
N ARG A 14 21.16 -18.31 10.55
CA ARG A 14 22.34 -18.73 9.77
C ARG A 14 22.56 -17.85 8.53
N ILE A 15 21.49 -17.50 7.82
CA ILE A 15 21.57 -16.59 6.67
C ILE A 15 22.00 -15.19 7.11
N GLU A 16 21.41 -14.66 8.18
CA GLU A 16 21.74 -13.31 8.71
C GLU A 16 23.18 -13.22 9.22
N GLN A 17 23.68 -14.28 9.87
CA GLN A 17 25.07 -14.38 10.31
C GLN A 17 26.06 -14.63 9.15
N GLY A 18 25.56 -14.81 7.92
CA GLY A 18 26.38 -15.03 6.73
C GLY A 18 26.96 -16.45 6.60
N LEU A 19 26.44 -17.43 7.35
CA LEU A 19 26.80 -18.85 7.19
C LEU A 19 26.35 -19.40 5.84
N TYR A 20 25.26 -18.86 5.29
CA TYR A 20 24.91 -19.03 3.88
C TYR A 20 24.99 -17.66 3.20
N ARG A 21 25.85 -17.53 2.20
CA ARG A 21 26.07 -16.28 1.48
C ARG A 21 24.91 -16.01 0.53
N HIS A 22 24.69 -14.73 0.21
CA HIS A 22 23.72 -14.34 -0.82
C HIS A 22 24.02 -15.02 -2.16
N GLY A 23 22.99 -15.62 -2.78
CA GLY A 23 23.13 -16.41 -4.00
C GLY A 23 23.69 -17.81 -3.81
N GLU A 24 24.05 -18.21 -2.58
CA GLU A 24 24.49 -19.57 -2.27
C GLU A 24 23.31 -20.55 -2.27
N LYS A 25 23.58 -21.78 -2.69
CA LYS A 25 22.60 -22.86 -2.70
C LYS A 25 22.44 -23.43 -1.29
N LEU A 26 21.20 -23.48 -0.80
CA LEU A 26 20.88 -24.14 0.46
C LEU A 26 20.91 -25.67 0.33
N PRO A 27 21.09 -26.41 1.45
CA PRO A 27 21.05 -27.86 1.43
C PRO A 27 19.71 -28.38 0.87
N SER A 28 19.75 -29.59 0.31
CA SER A 28 18.52 -30.21 -0.19
C SER A 28 17.56 -30.54 0.96
N VAL A 29 16.25 -30.58 0.67
CA VAL A 29 15.21 -30.94 1.64
C VAL A 29 15.51 -32.28 2.33
N ARG A 30 16.08 -33.25 1.60
CA ARG A 30 16.46 -34.56 2.13
C ARG A 30 17.67 -34.47 3.06
N SER A 31 18.67 -33.68 2.71
CA SER A 31 19.86 -33.46 3.54
C SER A 31 19.47 -32.82 4.87
N LEU A 32 18.66 -31.77 4.82
CA LEU A 32 18.24 -31.04 6.01
C LEU A 32 17.32 -31.89 6.92
N SER A 33 16.49 -32.74 6.31
CA SER A 33 15.63 -33.69 7.03
C SER A 33 16.46 -34.70 7.83
N GLN A 34 17.54 -35.23 7.25
CA GLN A 34 18.46 -36.12 7.95
C GLN A 34 19.28 -35.40 9.01
N GLU A 35 19.82 -34.22 8.71
CA GLU A 35 20.65 -33.41 9.63
C GLU A 35 19.88 -33.05 10.91
N HIS A 36 18.62 -32.62 10.78
CA HIS A 36 17.82 -32.14 11.91
C HIS A 36 16.84 -33.20 12.46
N GLY A 37 16.83 -34.41 11.91
CA GLY A 37 15.95 -35.49 12.38
C GLY A 37 14.45 -35.17 12.25
N VAL A 38 14.06 -34.37 11.26
CA VAL A 38 12.66 -33.94 11.04
C VAL A 38 12.11 -34.52 9.74
N SER A 39 10.78 -34.53 9.58
CA SER A 39 10.16 -35.00 8.33
C SER A 39 10.49 -34.07 7.16
N ILE A 40 10.47 -34.62 5.94
CA ILE A 40 10.56 -33.86 4.68
C ILE A 40 9.54 -32.72 4.63
N SER A 41 8.30 -32.98 5.07
CA SER A 41 7.24 -31.97 5.13
C SER A 41 7.58 -30.81 6.08
N THR A 42 8.28 -31.07 7.19
CA THR A 42 8.74 -30.04 8.13
C THR A 42 9.76 -29.12 7.46
N VAL A 43 10.71 -29.69 6.73
CA VAL A 43 11.72 -28.91 5.98
C VAL A 43 11.07 -28.10 4.87
N GLN A 44 10.12 -28.68 4.12
CA GLN A 44 9.38 -27.97 3.09
C GLN A 44 8.61 -26.77 3.66
N GLN A 45 7.93 -26.93 4.80
CA GLN A 45 7.25 -25.82 5.48
C GLN A 45 8.23 -24.76 6.00
N ALA A 46 9.41 -25.17 6.48
CA ALA A 46 10.44 -24.21 6.88
C ALA A 46 10.96 -23.40 5.68
N TYR A 47 11.23 -24.05 4.53
CA TYR A 47 11.63 -23.36 3.30
C TYR A 47 10.53 -22.45 2.75
N GLN A 48 9.27 -22.88 2.81
CA GLN A 48 8.16 -22.04 2.41
C GLN A 48 7.99 -20.81 3.32
N THR A 49 8.30 -20.96 4.61
CA THR A 49 8.35 -19.84 5.57
C THR A 49 9.47 -18.86 5.19
N LEU A 50 10.69 -19.35 4.92
CA LEU A 50 11.82 -18.52 4.48
C LEU A 50 11.57 -17.83 3.13
N GLU A 51 10.86 -18.49 2.22
CA GLU A 51 10.45 -17.94 0.92
C GLU A 51 9.42 -16.81 1.12
N THR A 52 8.45 -17.00 2.02
CA THR A 52 7.48 -15.96 2.40
C THR A 52 8.19 -14.74 3.00
N MET A 53 9.24 -14.97 3.79
CA MET A 53 10.11 -13.92 4.35
C MET A 53 11.09 -13.33 3.32
N ARG A 54 11.10 -13.83 2.07
CA ARG A 54 12.03 -13.45 0.99
C ARG A 54 13.51 -13.63 1.32
N LEU A 55 13.84 -14.54 2.25
CA LEU A 55 15.22 -14.90 2.59
C LEU A 55 15.82 -15.89 1.58
N ILE A 56 14.97 -16.65 0.90
CA ILE A 56 15.38 -17.65 -0.09
C ILE A 56 14.50 -17.56 -1.34
N THR A 57 15.01 -18.01 -2.47
CA THR A 57 14.30 -18.09 -3.74
C THR A 57 14.39 -19.50 -4.32
N PRO A 58 13.26 -20.09 -4.76
CA PRO A 58 13.29 -21.37 -5.48
C PRO A 58 13.83 -21.17 -6.89
N GLN A 59 14.71 -22.07 -7.33
CA GLN A 59 15.10 -22.22 -8.72
C GLN A 59 14.62 -23.57 -9.27
N PRO A 60 13.81 -23.57 -10.35
CA PRO A 60 13.30 -24.80 -10.95
C PRO A 60 14.43 -25.79 -11.25
N ARG A 61 14.29 -27.04 -10.79
CA ARG A 61 15.26 -28.14 -10.93
C ARG A 61 16.61 -27.94 -10.22
N SER A 62 16.88 -26.78 -9.63
CA SER A 62 18.16 -26.46 -9.00
C SER A 62 18.12 -26.39 -7.48
N GLY A 63 16.93 -26.26 -6.87
CA GLY A 63 16.74 -26.22 -5.41
C GLY A 63 16.45 -24.80 -4.91
N TYR A 64 16.86 -24.50 -3.67
CA TYR A 64 16.65 -23.20 -3.04
C TYR A 64 17.98 -22.46 -2.89
N PHE A 65 17.95 -21.16 -3.09
CA PHE A 65 19.12 -20.29 -3.00
C PHE A 65 18.82 -19.14 -2.04
N VAL A 66 19.82 -18.67 -1.30
CA VAL A 66 19.68 -17.47 -0.47
C VAL A 66 19.41 -16.28 -1.39
N ALA A 67 18.37 -15.51 -1.08
CA ALA A 67 17.99 -14.34 -1.85
C ALA A 67 19.16 -13.35 -1.90
N GLN A 68 19.36 -12.68 -3.03
CA GLN A 68 20.37 -11.62 -3.09
C GLN A 68 19.96 -10.45 -2.19
N ARG A 69 20.93 -9.94 -1.43
CA ARG A 69 20.75 -8.67 -0.72
C ARG A 69 20.58 -7.57 -1.76
N LYS A 70 19.35 -7.12 -1.95
CA LYS A 70 19.12 -5.85 -2.62
C LYS A 70 19.82 -4.79 -1.79
N ALA A 71 20.58 -3.92 -2.45
CA ALA A 71 21.10 -2.72 -1.79
C ALA A 71 19.92 -2.03 -1.12
N GLN A 72 19.96 -1.92 0.21
CA GLN A 72 18.97 -1.11 0.91
C GLN A 72 19.31 0.34 0.55
N PRO A 73 18.38 1.09 -0.06
CA PRO A 73 18.60 2.50 -0.26
C PRO A 73 18.82 3.15 1.10
N PRO A 74 19.61 4.24 1.16
CA PRO A 74 19.78 4.97 2.40
C PRO A 74 18.41 5.41 2.92
N VAL A 75 18.20 5.22 4.22
CA VAL A 75 17.00 5.66 4.91
C VAL A 75 16.98 7.20 4.89
N PRO A 76 15.87 7.85 4.46
CA PRO A 76 15.78 9.31 4.45
C PRO A 76 15.94 9.89 5.87
N PRO A 77 16.57 11.06 6.05
CA PRO A 77 16.61 11.69 7.37
C PRO A 77 15.22 12.19 7.78
N MET A 78 14.97 12.30 9.10
CA MET A 78 13.80 12.97 9.65
C MET A 78 13.67 14.38 9.06
N THR A 79 12.45 14.75 8.69
CA THR A 79 12.18 16.08 8.12
C THR A 79 12.33 17.19 9.15
N ARG A 80 12.54 18.42 8.67
CA ARG A 80 12.73 19.62 9.52
C ARG A 80 11.77 20.74 9.10
N PRO A 81 10.45 20.53 9.22
CA PRO A 81 9.48 21.57 8.88
C PRO A 81 9.47 22.68 9.93
N VAL A 82 8.92 23.82 9.53
CA VAL A 82 8.75 24.99 10.40
C VAL A 82 7.74 24.65 11.51
N GLN A 83 8.17 24.72 12.77
CA GLN A 83 7.36 24.36 13.95
C GLN A 83 6.41 25.50 14.39
N ARG A 84 5.60 26.00 13.46
CA ARG A 84 4.51 26.95 13.73
C ARG A 84 3.48 26.87 12.61
N PRO A 85 2.23 27.31 12.83
CA PRO A 85 1.25 27.42 11.77
C PRO A 85 1.76 28.31 10.62
N VAL A 86 1.79 27.78 9.41
CA VAL A 86 2.23 28.49 8.19
C VAL A 86 1.16 28.50 7.11
N GLU A 87 1.23 29.52 6.27
CA GLU A 87 0.49 29.59 5.00
C GLU A 87 1.14 28.68 3.95
N ILE A 88 0.33 28.15 3.06
CA ILE A 88 0.76 27.18 2.05
C ILE A 88 1.19 27.95 0.78
N THR A 89 2.49 27.94 0.47
CA THR A 89 3.10 28.84 -0.54
C THR A 89 3.68 28.14 -1.77
N GLN A 90 4.05 26.86 -1.71
CA GLN A 90 4.77 26.15 -2.78
C GLN A 90 3.87 25.59 -3.91
N TRP A 91 2.79 26.27 -4.25
CA TRP A 91 1.81 25.73 -5.20
C TRP A 91 2.31 25.69 -6.65
N ASP A 92 3.10 26.68 -7.07
CA ASP A 92 3.57 26.78 -8.45
C ASP A 92 4.46 25.58 -8.84
N GLN A 93 5.31 25.11 -7.93
CA GLN A 93 6.16 23.94 -8.16
C GLN A 93 5.36 22.64 -8.34
N VAL A 94 4.26 22.50 -7.61
CA VAL A 94 3.36 21.34 -7.76
C VAL A 94 2.64 21.39 -9.09
N LEU A 95 2.24 22.59 -9.54
CA LEU A 95 1.61 22.77 -10.84
C LEU A 95 2.57 22.40 -11.97
N ASP A 96 3.83 22.86 -11.91
CA ASP A 96 4.87 22.50 -12.88
C ASP A 96 5.07 20.98 -12.96
N MET A 97 5.13 20.31 -11.81
CA MET A 97 5.21 18.85 -11.73
C MET A 97 3.99 18.19 -12.41
N LEU A 98 2.77 18.66 -12.13
CA LEU A 98 1.54 18.10 -12.70
C LEU A 98 1.47 18.28 -14.22
N VAL A 99 1.88 19.44 -14.73
CA VAL A 99 1.91 19.71 -16.18
C VAL A 99 2.90 18.79 -16.89
N ALA A 100 4.08 18.55 -16.30
CA ALA A 100 5.09 17.66 -16.88
C ALA A 100 4.59 16.20 -17.10
N HIS A 101 3.56 15.75 -16.39
CA HIS A 101 2.97 14.41 -16.59
C HIS A 101 2.25 14.23 -17.94
N SER A 102 1.99 15.32 -18.65
CA SER A 102 1.33 15.29 -19.97
C SER A 102 2.31 15.11 -21.14
N ASP A 103 3.61 15.21 -20.87
CA ASP A 103 4.65 15.00 -21.88
C ASP A 103 4.89 13.49 -22.10
N SER A 104 4.47 12.99 -23.27
CA SER A 104 4.63 11.58 -23.65
C SER A 104 6.07 11.16 -23.92
N SER A 105 7.01 12.11 -24.00
CA SER A 105 8.44 11.83 -24.11
C SER A 105 9.08 11.49 -22.75
N ILE A 106 8.38 11.78 -21.65
CA ILE A 106 8.83 11.52 -20.28
C ILE A 106 8.15 10.26 -19.76
N VAL A 107 8.91 9.36 -19.15
CA VAL A 107 8.35 8.22 -18.40
C VAL A 107 8.03 8.69 -16.97
N PRO A 108 6.75 8.81 -16.57
CA PRO A 108 6.39 9.42 -15.30
C PRO A 108 6.50 8.38 -14.17
N LEU A 109 7.65 8.36 -13.47
CA LEU A 109 7.85 7.49 -12.30
C LEU A 109 7.08 7.97 -11.06
N SER A 110 6.52 9.18 -11.10
CA SER A 110 5.67 9.77 -10.05
C SER A 110 4.19 9.40 -10.16
N LYS A 111 3.77 8.80 -11.28
CA LYS A 111 2.35 8.54 -11.53
C LYS A 111 1.90 7.24 -10.85
N SER A 112 1.00 7.36 -9.90
CA SER A 112 0.44 6.22 -9.15
C SER A 112 -0.87 5.70 -9.77
N THR A 113 -0.91 5.51 -11.10
CA THR A 113 -2.08 4.93 -11.77
C THR A 113 -1.87 3.44 -12.01
N PRO A 114 -2.85 2.58 -11.68
CA PRO A 114 -2.77 1.16 -12.00
C PRO A 114 -2.78 0.94 -13.52
N ASP A 115 -2.25 -0.20 -13.95
CA ASP A 115 -2.40 -0.68 -15.33
C ASP A 115 -3.87 -1.05 -15.57
N VAL A 116 -4.54 -0.26 -16.42
CA VAL A 116 -5.96 -0.43 -16.78
C VAL A 116 -6.17 -1.26 -18.06
N GLU A 117 -5.10 -1.69 -18.72
CA GLU A 117 -5.14 -2.51 -19.94
C GLU A 117 -4.93 -4.01 -19.63
N THR A 118 -4.66 -4.34 -18.37
CA THR A 118 -4.39 -5.70 -17.95
C THR A 118 -5.56 -6.67 -18.24
N PRO A 119 -5.30 -7.89 -18.75
CA PRO A 119 -6.33 -8.87 -19.02
C PRO A 119 -7.15 -9.30 -17.81
N SER A 120 -6.65 -9.09 -16.58
CA SER A 120 -7.35 -9.41 -15.33
C SER A 120 -8.59 -8.54 -15.10
N LEU A 121 -8.74 -7.41 -15.81
CA LEU A 121 -9.93 -6.56 -15.74
C LEU A 121 -11.09 -7.04 -16.63
N LYS A 122 -10.89 -8.04 -17.51
CA LYS A 122 -11.96 -8.56 -18.39
C LYS A 122 -13.24 -8.97 -17.64
N PRO A 123 -13.19 -9.65 -16.48
CA PRO A 123 -14.38 -9.96 -15.71
C PRO A 123 -15.11 -8.70 -15.23
N LEU A 124 -14.39 -7.67 -14.77
CA LEU A 124 -14.97 -6.40 -14.34
C LEU A 124 -15.71 -5.71 -15.50
N TRP A 125 -15.08 -5.63 -16.67
CA TRP A 125 -15.71 -5.05 -17.87
C TRP A 125 -16.99 -5.78 -18.26
N ARG A 126 -16.98 -7.11 -18.21
CA ARG A 126 -18.17 -7.92 -18.50
C ARG A 126 -19.33 -7.63 -17.55
N GLU A 127 -19.05 -7.49 -16.24
CA GLU A 127 -20.09 -7.17 -15.26
C GLU A 127 -20.60 -5.74 -15.43
N LEU A 128 -19.72 -4.76 -15.69
CA LEU A 128 -20.13 -3.38 -16.00
C LEU A 128 -21.05 -3.34 -17.21
N SER A 129 -20.68 -4.00 -18.32
CA SER A 129 -21.53 -4.08 -19.51
C SER A 129 -22.89 -4.73 -19.22
N ARG A 130 -22.91 -5.80 -18.43
CA ARG A 130 -24.16 -6.49 -18.03
C ARG A 130 -25.08 -5.55 -17.24
N VAL A 131 -24.53 -4.81 -16.28
CA VAL A 131 -25.30 -3.87 -15.44
C VAL A 131 -25.88 -2.74 -16.29
N VAL A 132 -25.08 -2.15 -17.19
CA VAL A 132 -25.54 -1.10 -18.10
C VAL A 132 -26.68 -1.59 -19.01
N GLN A 133 -26.60 -2.82 -19.51
CA GLN A 133 -27.61 -3.39 -20.41
C GLN A 133 -28.95 -3.71 -19.72
N HIS A 134 -28.93 -4.10 -18.44
CA HIS A 134 -30.13 -4.62 -17.75
C HIS A 134 -30.68 -3.70 -16.66
N ASN A 135 -29.89 -2.74 -16.18
CA ASN A 135 -30.24 -1.88 -15.04
C ASN A 135 -30.00 -0.39 -15.35
N LEU A 136 -30.37 0.05 -16.55
CA LEU A 136 -30.07 1.41 -17.04
C LEU A 136 -30.60 2.51 -16.10
N GLN A 137 -31.78 2.32 -15.50
CA GLN A 137 -32.35 3.27 -14.54
C GLN A 137 -31.50 3.39 -13.26
N THR A 138 -30.94 2.29 -12.77
CA THR A 138 -30.02 2.31 -11.62
C THR A 138 -28.71 2.99 -11.95
N VAL A 139 -28.24 2.88 -13.21
CA VAL A 139 -26.97 3.45 -13.66
C VAL A 139 -27.08 4.94 -13.97
N LEU A 140 -28.17 5.37 -14.60
CA LEU A 140 -28.36 6.76 -15.04
C LEU A 140 -29.16 7.61 -14.05
N GLY A 141 -29.83 6.98 -13.09
CA GLY A 141 -30.58 7.66 -12.04
C GLY A 141 -29.67 8.27 -10.97
N TYR A 142 -30.24 9.17 -10.17
CA TYR A 142 -29.59 9.63 -8.95
C TYR A 142 -29.57 8.52 -7.90
N ASP A 143 -28.43 8.36 -7.25
CA ASP A 143 -28.28 7.45 -6.12
C ASP A 143 -28.73 8.12 -4.80
N LEU A 144 -28.77 7.35 -3.72
CA LEU A 144 -28.91 7.87 -2.36
C LEU A 144 -27.72 8.77 -2.00
N LEU A 145 -27.94 9.77 -1.13
CA LEU A 145 -26.90 10.71 -0.70
C LEU A 145 -25.65 10.02 -0.13
N ALA A 146 -25.81 8.93 0.61
CA ALA A 146 -24.70 8.15 1.16
C ALA A 146 -24.15 7.09 0.18
N GLY A 147 -24.80 6.90 -0.98
CA GLY A 147 -24.58 5.81 -1.92
C GLY A 147 -25.35 4.52 -1.59
N GLN A 148 -25.44 3.63 -2.59
CA GLN A 148 -26.11 2.34 -2.47
C GLN A 148 -25.67 1.54 -1.24
N ARG A 149 -26.63 1.07 -0.45
CA ARG A 149 -26.33 0.27 0.76
C ARG A 149 -25.57 -1.01 0.44
N VAL A 150 -25.92 -1.70 -0.64
CA VAL A 150 -25.24 -2.95 -1.05
C VAL A 150 -23.74 -2.71 -1.28
N LEU A 151 -23.37 -1.59 -1.91
CA LEU A 151 -21.96 -1.21 -2.11
C LEU A 151 -21.27 -0.93 -0.77
N ARG A 152 -21.91 -0.13 0.10
CA ARG A 152 -21.36 0.20 1.42
C ARG A 152 -21.13 -1.05 2.28
N GLU A 153 -22.02 -2.03 2.23
CA GLU A 153 -21.85 -3.31 2.92
C GLU A 153 -20.67 -4.13 2.38
N GLN A 154 -20.40 -4.10 1.07
CA GLN A 154 -19.22 -4.77 0.51
C GLN A 154 -17.93 -4.04 0.90
N ILE A 155 -17.93 -2.72 0.91
CA ILE A 155 -16.77 -1.92 1.34
C ILE A 155 -16.49 -2.18 2.83
N ALA A 156 -17.51 -2.17 3.69
CA ALA A 156 -17.34 -2.49 5.11
C ALA A 156 -16.69 -3.87 5.33
N ARG A 157 -17.05 -4.88 4.52
CA ARG A 157 -16.40 -6.20 4.55
C ARG A 157 -14.94 -6.14 4.14
N LEU A 158 -14.61 -5.42 3.06
CA LEU A 158 -13.22 -5.25 2.59
C LEU A 158 -12.35 -4.50 3.61
N MET A 159 -12.94 -3.55 4.35
CA MET A 159 -12.22 -2.78 5.36
C MET A 159 -11.78 -3.62 6.57
N LEU A 160 -12.42 -4.78 6.82
CA LEU A 160 -11.96 -5.73 7.84
C LEU A 160 -10.56 -6.25 7.55
N ASP A 161 -10.22 -6.50 6.28
CA ASP A 161 -8.88 -6.95 5.87
C ASP A 161 -7.82 -5.87 6.13
N SER A 162 -8.24 -4.61 6.23
CA SER A 162 -7.38 -3.46 6.59
C SER A 162 -7.43 -3.12 8.09
N GLY A 163 -8.07 -3.96 8.91
CA GLY A 163 -8.16 -3.77 10.37
C GLY A 163 -9.18 -2.73 10.82
N SER A 164 -10.03 -2.23 9.92
CA SER A 164 -11.07 -1.24 10.25
C SER A 164 -12.42 -1.92 10.46
N VAL A 165 -13.04 -1.70 11.63
CA VAL A 165 -14.36 -2.25 11.97
C VAL A 165 -15.40 -1.15 11.85
N VAL A 166 -16.11 -1.12 10.72
CA VAL A 166 -17.16 -0.14 10.42
C VAL A 166 -18.40 -0.86 9.87
N THR A 167 -19.57 -0.23 10.00
CA THR A 167 -20.82 -0.67 9.39
C THR A 167 -21.08 0.09 8.09
N ALA A 168 -22.06 -0.36 7.31
CA ALA A 168 -22.47 0.38 6.13
C ALA A 168 -22.93 1.80 6.48
N ASP A 169 -23.51 2.02 7.66
CA ASP A 169 -24.03 3.32 8.09
C ASP A 169 -22.93 4.34 8.45
N ASP A 170 -21.70 3.88 8.64
CA ASP A 170 -20.52 4.71 8.85
C ASP A 170 -19.85 5.16 7.54
N ILE A 171 -20.36 4.68 6.38
CA ILE A 171 -19.74 4.89 5.06
C ILE A 171 -20.59 5.84 4.23
N ILE A 172 -19.92 6.82 3.58
CA ILE A 172 -20.48 7.67 2.54
C ILE A 172 -19.67 7.48 1.26
N ILE A 173 -20.34 7.15 0.16
CA ILE A 173 -19.72 7.03 -1.17
C ILE A 173 -19.59 8.40 -1.80
N THR A 174 -18.42 8.68 -2.38
CA THR A 174 -18.13 9.91 -3.11
C THR A 174 -17.49 9.61 -4.47
N SER A 175 -17.30 10.64 -5.29
CA SER A 175 -16.66 10.53 -6.59
C SER A 175 -15.12 10.43 -6.54
N GLY A 176 -14.51 10.23 -5.37
CA GLY A 176 -13.07 10.01 -5.23
C GLY A 176 -12.46 10.61 -3.96
N CYS A 177 -11.18 10.33 -3.73
CA CYS A 177 -10.46 10.71 -2.50
C CYS A 177 -10.48 12.23 -2.24
N HIS A 178 -10.31 13.06 -3.27
CA HIS A 178 -10.41 14.52 -3.12
C HIS A 178 -11.82 14.97 -2.70
N ASN A 179 -12.88 14.37 -3.23
CA ASN A 179 -14.24 14.74 -2.82
C ASN A 179 -14.51 14.30 -1.37
N SER A 180 -14.13 13.06 -1.00
CA SER A 180 -14.23 12.56 0.37
C SER A 180 -13.49 13.44 1.36
N MET A 181 -12.22 13.76 1.08
CA MET A 181 -11.39 14.57 1.97
C MET A 181 -11.92 15.99 2.09
N SER A 182 -12.48 16.56 1.01
CA SER A 182 -13.09 17.91 1.06
C SER A 182 -14.31 17.93 1.96
N LEU A 183 -15.21 16.96 1.80
CA LEU A 183 -16.42 16.84 2.64
C LEU A 183 -16.05 16.58 4.11
N ALA A 184 -15.07 15.72 4.36
CA ALA A 184 -14.58 15.44 5.71
C ALA A 184 -14.02 16.70 6.37
N LEU A 185 -13.15 17.45 5.68
CA LEU A 185 -12.60 18.69 6.19
C LEU A 185 -13.70 19.75 6.42
N MET A 186 -14.63 19.92 5.47
CA MET A 186 -15.74 20.89 5.64
C MET A 186 -16.67 20.53 6.82
N ALA A 187 -16.79 19.25 7.17
CA ALA A 187 -17.58 18.81 8.31
C ALA A 187 -16.91 19.10 9.65
N VAL A 188 -15.57 19.15 9.71
CA VAL A 188 -14.82 19.21 10.98
C VAL A 188 -13.99 20.49 11.17
N CYS A 189 -13.76 21.27 10.10
CA CYS A 189 -12.93 22.47 10.13
C CYS A 189 -13.73 23.73 9.76
N LYS A 190 -13.26 24.88 10.27
CA LYS A 190 -13.69 26.23 9.91
C LYS A 190 -12.48 27.07 9.49
N PRO A 191 -12.68 28.14 8.68
CA PRO A 191 -11.60 29.06 8.35
C PRO A 191 -10.91 29.60 9.60
N GLY A 192 -9.58 29.59 9.60
CA GLY A 192 -8.75 29.98 10.75
C GLY A 192 -8.39 28.86 11.72
N ASP A 193 -9.00 27.67 11.60
CA ASP A 193 -8.57 26.49 12.36
C ASP A 193 -7.13 26.08 11.98
N ILE A 194 -6.51 25.29 12.86
CA ILE A 194 -5.16 24.75 12.66
C ILE A 194 -5.27 23.24 12.49
N VAL A 195 -4.73 22.74 11.38
CA VAL A 195 -4.68 21.30 11.07
C VAL A 195 -3.24 20.81 11.16
N ALA A 196 -3.03 19.71 11.89
CA ALA A 196 -1.75 19.02 11.91
C ALA A 196 -1.63 18.09 10.70
N VAL A 197 -0.51 18.16 9.98
CA VAL A 197 -0.22 17.28 8.84
C VAL A 197 1.17 16.68 8.99
N GLU A 198 1.40 15.50 8.43
CA GLU A 198 2.73 14.92 8.30
C GLU A 198 3.65 15.74 7.37
N SER A 199 4.96 15.60 7.54
CA SER A 199 5.97 16.22 6.67
C SER A 199 7.00 15.16 6.27
N PRO A 200 7.06 14.76 4.99
CA PRO A 200 6.30 15.29 3.86
C PRO A 200 4.85 14.77 3.85
N CYS A 201 3.90 15.60 3.39
CA CYS A 201 2.52 15.19 3.13
C CYS A 201 2.16 15.25 1.65
N TYR A 202 1.04 14.61 1.30
CA TYR A 202 0.47 14.70 -0.05
C TYR A 202 0.05 16.13 -0.40
N TYR A 203 0.53 16.64 -1.54
CA TYR A 203 0.26 18.01 -1.98
C TYR A 203 -1.25 18.32 -2.11
N GLY A 204 -2.07 17.35 -2.50
CA GLY A 204 -3.51 17.56 -2.70
C GLY A 204 -4.22 17.90 -1.39
N SER A 205 -3.80 17.27 -0.28
CA SER A 205 -4.28 17.61 1.06
C SER A 205 -3.92 19.06 1.43
N MET A 206 -2.68 19.48 1.17
CA MET A 206 -2.23 20.85 1.41
C MET A 206 -3.03 21.87 0.59
N GLN A 207 -3.31 21.59 -0.68
CA GLN A 207 -4.16 22.47 -1.50
C GLN A 207 -5.55 22.66 -0.93
N MET A 208 -6.17 21.57 -0.46
CA MET A 208 -7.53 21.61 0.05
C MET A 208 -7.60 22.42 1.34
N LEU A 209 -6.63 22.23 2.24
CA LEU A 209 -6.47 23.02 3.45
C LEU A 209 -6.28 24.51 3.14
N ARG A 210 -5.43 24.84 2.16
CA ARG A 210 -5.25 26.23 1.69
C ARG A 210 -6.57 26.83 1.20
N GLY A 211 -7.32 26.10 0.37
CA GLY A 211 -8.60 26.55 -0.19
C GLY A 211 -9.67 26.82 0.86
N MET A 212 -9.59 26.15 2.02
CA MET A 212 -10.50 26.34 3.16
C MET A 212 -10.06 27.47 4.10
N GLY A 213 -8.90 28.09 3.88
CA GLY A 213 -8.37 29.14 4.75
C GLY A 213 -7.99 28.63 6.14
N VAL A 214 -7.60 27.35 6.26
CA VAL A 214 -7.04 26.81 7.51
C VAL A 214 -5.52 26.95 7.49
N LYS A 215 -4.93 27.06 8.68
CA LYS A 215 -3.48 27.06 8.86
C LYS A 215 -2.99 25.65 9.09
N VAL A 216 -1.74 25.39 8.73
CA VAL A 216 -1.15 24.05 8.87
C VAL A 216 0.05 24.07 9.80
N ILE A 217 0.09 23.11 10.72
CA ILE A 217 1.30 22.76 11.48
C ILE A 217 1.82 21.41 10.98
N GLU A 218 3.08 21.39 10.55
CA GLU A 218 3.72 20.19 10.02
C GLU A 218 4.40 19.39 11.14
N ILE A 219 4.05 18.11 11.24
CA ILE A 219 4.64 17.12 12.15
C ILE A 219 5.73 16.36 11.38
N PRO A 220 6.98 16.35 11.88
CA PRO A 220 8.06 15.60 11.25
C PRO A 220 7.76 14.09 11.19
N THR A 221 8.09 13.44 10.08
CA THR A 221 8.09 11.97 9.97
C THR A 221 9.49 11.42 10.15
N ASP A 222 9.62 10.32 10.89
CA ASP A 222 10.85 9.55 11.04
C ASP A 222 10.62 8.13 10.44
N PRO A 223 11.53 7.63 9.60
CA PRO A 223 11.38 6.28 9.03
C PRO A 223 11.56 5.14 10.03
N GLU A 224 12.08 5.40 11.24
CA GLU A 224 12.24 4.40 12.30
C GLU A 224 11.13 4.45 13.36
N THR A 225 10.43 5.58 13.52
CA THR A 225 9.39 5.81 14.55
C THR A 225 8.18 6.54 14.02
#